data_AF-A0A4V2HTY9-F1
#
_entry.id   AF-A0A4V2HTY9-F1
#
_cell.length_a   1.000
_cell.length_b   1.000
_cell.length_c   1.000
_cell.angle_alpha   90.00
_cell.angle_beta   90.00
_cell.angle_gamma   90.00
#
_symmetry.space_group_name_H-M   'P 1'
#
loop_
_entity.id
_entity.type
_entity.pdbx_description
1 polymer ?
#
loop_
_entity_poly.entity_id
_entity_poly.type
_entity_poly.pdbx_seq_one_letter_code
_entity_poly.pdbx_strand_id
1 'polypeptide(L)'
;MFAVSVAMFDSDIIRIVSDKANGSMGSAKDQLPTRTENADKSAPELGAPSRDAIVNAYQMALQSEVAAPAPTPNEPVAPPKALDPETMAALTTRAKGLLAHGDIGGARLLLERVANARDATAALLLAQTYDLAVLGVHDPRSVTPDPAVARDWYRQAANFGSTEAQQRLAQLGD
;
A
#
# COMPACT_ATOMS: atom_id res chain seq x y z
N MET A 1 -3.31 -4.88 43.11
CA MET A 1 -1.97 -4.50 42.62
C MET A 1 -1.55 -5.55 41.60
N PHE A 2 -1.93 -5.36 40.33
CA PHE A 2 -1.63 -6.30 39.25
C PHE A 2 -0.56 -5.69 38.35
N ALA A 3 0.53 -6.43 38.19
CA ALA A 3 1.69 -6.06 37.38
C ALA A 3 1.34 -6.14 35.89
N VAL A 4 1.59 -5.05 35.15
CA VAL A 4 1.53 -5.01 33.69
C VAL A 4 2.91 -5.42 33.17
N SER A 5 3.00 -6.60 32.58
CA SER A 5 4.20 -7.07 31.90
C SER A 5 4.20 -6.47 30.49
N VAL A 6 5.04 -5.46 30.26
CA VAL A 6 5.32 -4.88 28.95
C VAL A 6 6.24 -5.84 28.20
N ALA A 7 5.75 -6.45 27.13
CA ALA A 7 6.58 -7.27 26.24
C ALA A 7 7.47 -6.33 25.41
N MET A 8 8.75 -6.38 25.73
CA MET A 8 9.88 -5.71 25.11
C MET A 8 10.20 -6.46 23.80
N PHE A 9 9.95 -5.85 22.64
CA PHE A 9 10.36 -6.42 21.36
C PHE A 9 11.82 -6.04 21.07
N ASP A 10 12.67 -7.05 21.13
CA ASP A 10 14.10 -7.05 20.83
C ASP A 10 14.34 -6.66 19.36
N SER A 11 15.23 -5.70 19.12
CA SER A 11 15.62 -5.24 17.79
C SER A 11 17.03 -5.70 17.49
N ASP A 12 17.18 -6.62 16.55
CA ASP A 12 18.48 -6.90 15.95
C ASP A 12 18.33 -7.39 14.51
N ILE A 13 19.40 -7.20 13.73
CA ILE A 13 19.69 -7.68 12.37
C ILE A 13 19.69 -6.60 11.27
N ILE A 14 20.84 -5.92 11.18
CA ILE A 14 21.46 -5.46 9.92
C ILE A 14 22.60 -6.44 9.59
N ARG A 15 22.74 -6.83 8.31
CA ARG A 15 23.94 -7.26 7.54
C ARG A 15 23.45 -8.13 6.34
N ILE A 16 24.02 -8.24 5.14
CA ILE A 16 25.16 -7.67 4.40
C ILE A 16 25.04 -8.23 2.96
N VAL A 17 25.47 -7.44 1.95
CA VAL A 17 26.10 -7.79 0.66
C VAL A 17 25.55 -8.94 -0.20
N SER A 18 25.32 -8.65 -1.48
CA SER A 18 25.53 -9.61 -2.56
C SER A 18 26.15 -8.92 -3.78
N ASP A 19 27.45 -9.16 -3.92
CA ASP A 19 28.26 -9.01 -5.14
C ASP A 19 28.15 -10.34 -5.92
N LYS A 20 27.72 -10.31 -7.18
CA LYS A 20 28.07 -11.32 -8.19
C LYS A 20 27.57 -10.94 -9.58
N ALA A 21 28.49 -10.59 -10.49
CA ALA A 21 28.47 -11.14 -11.85
C ALA A 21 29.81 -10.84 -12.55
N ASN A 22 30.44 -11.92 -12.97
CA ASN A 22 31.73 -12.02 -13.63
C ASN A 22 31.50 -12.26 -15.14
N GLY A 23 32.40 -11.75 -15.98
CA GLY A 23 32.94 -12.54 -17.10
C GLY A 23 32.66 -12.10 -18.54
N SER A 24 33.76 -11.73 -19.21
CA SER A 24 34.27 -12.40 -20.43
C SER A 24 34.29 -11.63 -21.77
N MET A 25 35.51 -11.19 -22.12
CA MET A 25 36.25 -11.27 -23.40
C MET A 25 35.64 -10.81 -24.73
N GLY A 26 36.42 -10.01 -25.48
CA GLY A 26 36.38 -10.00 -26.95
C GLY A 26 37.03 -8.79 -27.62
N SER A 27 38.23 -8.98 -28.16
CA SER A 27 39.11 -8.01 -28.87
C SER A 27 38.60 -7.55 -30.24
N ALA A 28 38.90 -6.31 -30.65
CA ALA A 28 39.30 -5.85 -32.02
C ALA A 28 39.28 -4.30 -32.09
N LYS A 29 40.41 -3.58 -32.00
CA LYS A 29 41.34 -3.17 -33.08
C LYS A 29 40.69 -2.29 -34.17
N ASP A 30 41.05 -1.00 -34.12
CA ASP A 30 41.11 0.04 -35.17
C ASP A 30 40.42 -0.20 -36.53
N GLN A 31 39.46 0.69 -36.89
CA GLN A 31 39.58 1.59 -38.05
C GLN A 31 38.37 2.53 -38.23
N LEU A 32 38.67 3.82 -38.43
CA LEU A 32 37.82 4.87 -39.03
C LEU A 32 38.53 5.30 -40.35
N PRO A 33 37.97 6.16 -41.22
CA PRO A 33 36.62 6.26 -41.82
C PRO A 33 36.70 6.46 -43.37
N THR A 34 35.60 6.32 -44.13
CA THR A 34 35.31 7.07 -45.40
C THR A 34 33.88 6.74 -45.85
N ARG A 35 32.94 7.69 -45.80
CA ARG A 35 32.59 8.69 -46.84
C ARG A 35 31.99 8.10 -48.13
N THR A 36 30.65 8.06 -48.11
CA THR A 36 29.71 8.38 -49.19
C THR A 36 29.76 7.56 -50.48
N GLU A 37 28.75 6.71 -50.68
CA GLU A 37 27.97 6.73 -51.92
C GLU A 37 26.56 6.14 -51.68
N ASN A 38 25.57 6.99 -51.88
CA ASN A 38 24.16 6.62 -51.88
C ASN A 38 23.88 5.80 -53.15
N ALA A 39 23.17 4.68 -53.02
CA ALA A 39 21.88 4.49 -53.68
C ALA A 39 21.28 3.10 -53.39
N ASP A 40 20.01 3.17 -53.01
CA ASP A 40 18.93 2.23 -53.38
C ASP A 40 18.45 1.22 -52.31
N LYS A 41 17.12 1.27 -52.15
CA LYS A 41 16.19 0.29 -51.55
C LYS A 41 16.05 0.22 -50.01
N SER A 42 15.01 0.93 -49.58
CA SER A 42 13.89 0.39 -48.79
C SER A 42 14.22 -0.64 -47.70
N ALA A 43 14.47 -0.16 -46.49
CA ALA A 43 14.30 -0.92 -45.25
C ALA A 43 13.53 -0.02 -44.26
N PRO A 44 12.46 -0.51 -43.61
CA PRO A 44 11.75 0.28 -42.61
C PRO A 44 12.66 0.39 -41.38
N GLU A 45 13.18 1.59 -41.11
CA GLU A 45 13.78 1.88 -39.82
C GLU A 45 12.73 1.61 -38.74
N LEU A 46 13.02 0.70 -37.82
CA LEU A 46 12.38 0.61 -36.52
C LEU A 46 12.77 1.86 -35.71
N GLY A 47 12.33 3.03 -36.19
CA GLY A 47 12.43 4.31 -35.51
C GLY A 47 11.34 4.42 -34.46
N ALA A 48 11.66 5.07 -33.34
CA ALA A 48 10.65 5.47 -32.37
C ALA A 48 9.46 6.12 -33.10
N PRO A 49 8.21 5.83 -32.71
CA PRO A 49 7.04 6.31 -33.44
C PRO A 49 7.11 7.83 -33.54
N SER A 50 6.95 8.34 -34.75
CA SER A 50 6.89 9.77 -35.03
C SER A 50 5.89 10.43 -34.08
N ARG A 51 6.11 11.70 -33.72
CA ARG A 51 5.19 12.46 -32.86
C ARG A 51 3.74 12.35 -33.35
N ASP A 52 3.53 12.37 -34.66
CA ASP A 52 2.21 12.22 -35.28
C ASP A 52 1.62 10.80 -35.12
N ALA A 53 2.45 9.77 -35.12
CA ALA A 53 2.03 8.39 -34.88
C ALA A 53 1.60 8.19 -33.41
N ILE A 54 2.31 8.82 -32.47
CA ILE A 54 1.93 8.81 -31.05
C ILE A 54 0.59 9.55 -30.85
N VAL A 55 0.42 10.71 -31.48
CA VAL A 55 -0.84 11.48 -31.42
C VAL A 55 -1.99 10.69 -32.03
N ASN A 56 -1.79 10.03 -33.18
CA ASN A 56 -2.83 9.21 -33.79
C ASN A 56 -3.17 7.99 -32.94
N ALA A 57 -2.17 7.30 -32.37
CA ALA A 57 -2.41 6.18 -31.46
C ALA A 57 -3.18 6.61 -30.21
N TYR A 58 -2.88 7.79 -29.67
CA TYR A 58 -3.62 8.39 -28.55
C TYR A 58 -5.06 8.73 -28.93
N GLN A 59 -5.28 9.32 -30.11
CA GLN A 59 -6.62 9.64 -30.61
C GLN A 59 -7.47 8.37 -30.84
N MET A 60 -6.86 7.32 -31.36
CA MET A 60 -7.51 6.01 -31.57
C MET A 60 -7.85 5.33 -30.23
N ALA A 61 -6.98 5.45 -29.22
CA ALA A 61 -7.27 4.95 -27.87
C ALA A 61 -8.42 5.71 -27.22
N LEU A 62 -8.44 7.05 -27.35
CA LEU A 62 -9.55 7.89 -26.87
C LEU A 62 -10.88 7.52 -27.55
N GLN A 63 -10.90 7.22 -28.85
CA GLN A 63 -12.11 6.77 -29.55
C GLN A 63 -12.54 5.35 -29.15
N SER A 64 -11.60 4.49 -28.78
CA SER A 64 -11.88 3.11 -28.33
C SER A 64 -12.43 3.08 -26.89
N GLU A 65 -12.05 4.03 -26.04
CA GLU A 65 -12.54 4.14 -24.66
C GLU A 65 -14.00 4.61 -24.58
N VAL A 66 -14.50 5.30 -25.61
CA VAL A 66 -15.91 5.74 -25.72
C VAL A 66 -16.84 4.58 -26.15
N ALA A 67 -16.28 3.44 -26.57
CA ALA A 67 -17.05 2.26 -27.01
C ALA A 67 -17.16 1.15 -25.95
N ALA A 68 -16.73 1.39 -24.70
CA ALA A 68 -17.22 0.58 -23.60
C ALA A 68 -18.73 0.83 -23.46
N PRO A 69 -19.59 -0.22 -23.41
CA PRO A 69 -21.00 0.00 -23.15
C PRO A 69 -21.10 0.75 -21.82
N ALA A 70 -21.64 1.97 -21.86
CA ALA A 70 -21.97 2.70 -20.65
C ALA A 70 -22.81 1.77 -19.75
N PRO A 71 -22.52 1.67 -18.44
CA PRO A 71 -23.34 0.89 -17.55
C PRO A 71 -24.78 1.37 -17.72
N THR A 72 -25.66 0.48 -18.19
CA THR A 72 -27.07 0.82 -18.27
C THR A 72 -27.52 1.24 -16.87
N PRO A 73 -28.23 2.37 -16.69
CA PRO A 73 -28.62 2.86 -15.36
C PRO A 73 -29.50 1.92 -14.51
N ASN A 74 -29.76 0.69 -14.95
CA ASN A 74 -30.68 -0.27 -14.34
C ASN A 74 -30.06 -1.66 -14.07
N GLU A 75 -28.76 -1.87 -14.24
CA GLU A 75 -28.14 -3.07 -13.63
C GLU A 75 -28.06 -2.83 -12.11
N PRO A 76 -28.66 -3.70 -11.28
CA PRO A 76 -28.41 -3.65 -9.85
C PRO A 76 -26.91 -3.82 -9.64
N VAL A 77 -26.22 -2.73 -9.28
CA VAL A 77 -24.86 -2.81 -8.74
C VAL A 77 -24.96 -3.78 -7.58
N ALA A 78 -24.44 -5.00 -7.77
CA ALA A 78 -24.43 -5.99 -6.70
C ALA A 78 -23.86 -5.29 -5.46
N PRO A 79 -24.56 -5.33 -4.31
CA PRO A 79 -24.10 -4.64 -3.13
C PRO A 79 -22.65 -5.06 -2.86
N PRO A 80 -21.75 -4.11 -2.50
CA PRO A 80 -20.38 -4.46 -2.19
C PRO A 80 -20.41 -5.62 -1.22
N LYS A 81 -19.82 -6.74 -1.64
CA LYS A 81 -19.96 -8.00 -0.92
C LYS A 81 -19.45 -7.76 0.49
N ALA A 82 -20.35 -7.88 1.47
CA ALA A 82 -19.98 -7.75 2.88
C ALA A 82 -18.83 -8.71 3.15
N LEU A 83 -17.81 -8.26 3.89
CA LEU A 83 -16.67 -9.12 4.20
C LEU A 83 -17.16 -10.29 5.06
N ASP A 84 -16.81 -11.51 4.64
CA ASP A 84 -17.15 -12.70 5.40
C ASP A 84 -16.45 -12.67 6.78
N PRO A 85 -17.12 -13.11 7.86
CA PRO A 85 -16.54 -13.07 9.22
C PRO A 85 -15.20 -13.80 9.34
N GLU A 86 -15.02 -14.92 8.63
CA GLU A 86 -13.74 -15.64 8.59
C GLU A 86 -12.62 -14.80 7.95
N THR A 87 -12.94 -14.13 6.84
CA THR A 87 -12.00 -13.21 6.18
C THR A 87 -11.65 -12.05 7.09
N MET A 88 -12.62 -11.48 7.80
CA MET A 88 -12.38 -10.42 8.79
C MET A 88 -11.44 -10.91 9.91
N ALA A 89 -11.67 -12.10 10.46
CA ALA A 89 -10.83 -12.68 11.50
C ALA A 89 -9.40 -12.95 11.01
N ALA A 90 -9.24 -13.46 9.79
CA ALA A 90 -7.93 -13.70 9.18
C ALA A 90 -7.16 -12.39 8.95
N LEU A 91 -7.84 -11.34 8.46
CA LEU A 91 -7.24 -10.01 8.27
C LEU A 91 -6.81 -9.39 9.60
N THR A 92 -7.66 -9.45 10.63
CA THR A 92 -7.31 -8.96 11.98
C THR A 92 -6.13 -9.73 12.56
N THR A 93 -6.07 -11.05 12.36
CA THR A 93 -4.93 -11.87 12.82
C THR A 93 -3.64 -11.47 12.11
N ARG A 94 -3.69 -11.28 10.79
CA ARG A 94 -2.53 -10.81 10.03
C ARG A 94 -2.09 -9.41 10.46
N ALA A 95 -3.04 -8.50 10.69
CA ALA A 95 -2.74 -7.16 11.17
C ALA A 95 -2.02 -7.16 12.53
N LYS A 96 -2.48 -7.98 13.48
CA LYS A 96 -1.80 -8.18 14.77
C LYS A 96 -0.37 -8.69 14.59
N GLY A 97 -0.17 -9.60 13.62
CA GLY A 97 1.17 -10.04 13.22
C GLY A 97 2.03 -8.88 12.74
N LEU A 98 1.53 -8.04 11.83
CA LEU A 98 2.24 -6.86 11.32
C LEU A 98 2.60 -5.87 12.44
N LEU A 99 1.67 -5.61 13.37
CA LEU A 99 1.94 -4.77 14.55
C LEU A 99 3.09 -5.32 15.40
N ALA A 100 3.13 -6.64 15.64
CA ALA A 100 4.19 -7.28 16.39
C ALA A 100 5.57 -7.18 15.71
N HIS A 101 5.61 -7.06 14.38
CA HIS A 101 6.84 -6.86 13.61
C HIS A 101 7.17 -5.37 13.40
N GLY A 102 6.35 -4.44 13.91
CA GLY A 102 6.53 -3.00 13.75
C GLY A 102 6.05 -2.44 12.40
N ASP A 103 5.41 -3.24 11.55
CA ASP A 103 4.81 -2.75 10.30
C ASP A 103 3.44 -2.12 10.58
N ILE A 104 3.48 -0.88 11.07
CA ILE A 104 2.26 -0.13 11.41
C ILE A 104 1.48 0.26 10.15
N GLY A 105 2.17 0.59 9.06
CA GLY A 105 1.52 0.98 7.80
C GLY A 105 0.71 -0.17 7.19
N GLY A 106 1.33 -1.35 7.09
CA GLY A 106 0.65 -2.57 6.63
C GLY A 106 -0.49 -2.98 7.56
N ALA A 107 -0.31 -2.87 8.87
CA ALA A 107 -1.38 -3.17 9.83
C ALA A 107 -2.58 -2.24 9.66
N ARG A 108 -2.36 -0.92 9.53
CA ARG A 108 -3.43 0.08 9.33
C ARG A 108 -4.32 -0.26 8.14
N LEU A 109 -3.72 -0.62 6.99
CA LEU A 109 -4.47 -0.99 5.79
C LEU A 109 -5.42 -2.18 6.01
N LEU A 110 -4.94 -3.21 6.72
CA LEU A 110 -5.77 -4.37 7.02
C LEU A 110 -6.85 -4.05 8.06
N LEU A 111 -6.50 -3.28 9.09
CA LEU A 111 -7.42 -2.89 10.15
C LEU A 111 -8.51 -1.95 9.65
N GLU A 112 -8.20 -0.98 8.78
CA GLU A 112 -9.19 -0.08 8.16
C GLU A 112 -10.25 -0.87 7.41
N ARG A 113 -9.83 -1.90 6.66
CA ARG A 113 -10.77 -2.75 5.93
C ARG A 113 -11.75 -3.46 6.86
N VAL A 114 -11.27 -3.99 7.98
CA VAL A 114 -12.09 -4.74 8.93
C VAL A 114 -12.91 -3.81 9.83
N ALA A 115 -12.35 -2.68 10.25
CA ALA A 115 -13.03 -1.66 11.04
C ALA A 115 -14.20 -1.03 10.27
N ASN A 116 -14.04 -0.81 8.96
CA ASN A 116 -15.12 -0.36 8.08
C ASN A 116 -16.28 -1.38 7.98
N ALA A 117 -16.02 -2.66 8.24
CA ALA A 117 -17.04 -3.69 8.39
C ALA A 117 -17.64 -3.77 9.81
N ARG A 118 -17.44 -2.72 10.63
CA ARG A 118 -17.98 -2.55 12.00
C ARG A 118 -17.46 -3.53 13.04
N ASP A 119 -16.25 -4.03 12.86
CA ASP A 119 -15.58 -4.82 13.90
C ASP A 119 -15.01 -3.92 15.00
N ALA A 120 -15.47 -4.13 16.23
CA ALA A 120 -15.06 -3.34 17.39
C ALA A 120 -13.57 -3.51 17.73
N THR A 121 -13.02 -4.71 17.51
CA THR A 121 -11.62 -5.02 17.83
C THR A 121 -10.67 -4.37 16.83
N ALA A 122 -10.99 -4.45 15.54
CA ALA A 122 -10.20 -3.83 14.49
C ALA A 122 -10.21 -2.31 14.60
N ALA A 123 -11.38 -1.70 14.88
CA ALA A 123 -11.48 -0.26 15.09
C ALA A 123 -10.65 0.19 16.32
N LEU A 124 -10.66 -0.58 17.41
CA LEU A 124 -9.84 -0.32 18.59
C LEU A 124 -8.34 -0.40 18.27
N LEU A 125 -7.90 -1.48 17.61
CA LEU A 125 -6.49 -1.65 17.23
C LEU A 125 -6.05 -0.55 16.27
N LEU A 126 -6.91 -0.16 15.33
CA LEU A 126 -6.63 0.93 14.40
C LEU A 126 -6.42 2.25 15.14
N ALA A 127 -7.29 2.59 16.09
CA ALA A 127 -7.14 3.76 16.95
C ALA A 127 -5.81 3.76 17.71
N GLN A 128 -5.43 2.61 18.28
CA GLN A 128 -4.16 2.43 18.98
C GLN A 128 -2.96 2.67 18.07
N THR A 129 -3.04 2.36 16.77
CA THR A 129 -1.95 2.67 15.83
C THR A 129 -1.77 4.16 15.59
N TYR A 130 -2.78 4.99 15.84
CA TYR A 130 -2.70 6.45 15.67
C TYR A 130 -2.42 7.17 17.01
N ASP A 131 -2.55 6.47 18.15
CA ASP A 131 -2.38 7.01 19.49
C ASP A 131 -0.89 7.06 19.89
N LEU A 132 -0.37 8.29 20.07
CA LEU A 132 0.97 8.58 20.58
C LEU A 132 1.29 7.87 21.90
N ALA A 133 0.33 7.79 22.81
CA ALA A 133 0.55 7.19 24.12
C ALA A 133 0.62 5.66 24.06
N VAL A 134 0.14 5.03 22.99
CA VAL A 134 0.27 3.58 22.77
C VAL A 134 1.55 3.26 22.00
N LEU A 135 1.87 4.06 20.98
CA LEU A 135 3.12 3.93 20.24
C LEU A 135 4.35 4.30 21.09
N GLY A 136 4.24 5.22 22.04
CA GLY A 136 5.41 5.68 22.79
C GLY A 136 6.44 6.37 21.89
N VAL A 137 7.72 6.37 22.28
CA VAL A 137 8.81 7.02 21.52
C VAL A 137 9.28 6.11 20.40
N HIS A 138 8.50 6.00 19.34
CA HIS A 138 8.91 5.37 18.08
C HIS A 138 9.59 6.37 17.16
N ASP A 139 10.42 5.91 16.22
CA ASP A 139 11.07 6.79 15.25
C ASP A 139 9.98 7.57 14.47
N PRO A 140 9.87 8.90 14.66
CA PRO A 140 8.79 9.68 14.06
C PRO A 140 8.87 9.73 12.53
N ARG A 141 9.94 9.17 11.94
CA ARG A 141 10.12 9.05 10.49
C ARG A 141 9.36 7.89 9.86
N SER A 142 8.97 6.86 10.62
CA SER A 142 8.33 5.66 10.07
C SER A 142 6.83 5.59 10.32
N VAL A 143 6.34 6.25 11.38
CA VAL A 143 4.92 6.19 11.76
C VAL A 143 4.45 7.58 12.17
N THR A 144 3.55 8.16 11.39
CA THR A 144 2.89 9.41 11.76
C THR A 144 1.71 9.10 12.67
N PRO A 145 1.76 9.53 13.94
CA PRO A 145 0.62 9.45 14.83
C PRO A 145 -0.35 10.58 14.54
N ASP A 146 -1.64 10.36 14.80
CA ASP A 146 -2.68 11.37 14.63
C ASP A 146 -3.73 11.22 15.76
N PRO A 147 -3.66 12.06 16.80
CA PRO A 147 -4.55 11.93 17.94
C PRO A 147 -6.02 12.23 17.61
N ALA A 148 -6.30 12.99 16.55
CA ALA A 148 -7.69 13.26 16.12
C ALA A 148 -8.28 11.99 15.49
N VAL A 149 -7.55 11.38 14.56
CA VAL A 149 -7.95 10.10 13.93
C VAL A 149 -8.07 8.99 14.97
N ALA A 150 -7.15 8.92 15.94
CA ALA A 150 -7.22 7.95 17.03
C ALA A 150 -8.55 8.09 17.81
N ARG A 151 -8.92 9.32 18.18
CA ARG A 151 -10.18 9.59 18.91
C ARG A 151 -11.41 9.17 18.12
N ASP A 152 -11.46 9.47 16.83
CA ASP A 152 -12.59 9.12 15.99
C ASP A 152 -12.77 7.60 15.90
N TRP A 153 -11.67 6.86 15.72
CA TRP A 153 -11.71 5.39 15.74
C TRP A 153 -12.06 4.82 17.11
N TYR A 154 -11.59 5.42 18.21
CA TYR A 154 -12.03 5.01 19.55
C TYR A 154 -13.54 5.22 19.74
N ARG A 155 -14.11 6.33 19.26
CA ARG A 155 -15.57 6.55 19.30
C ARG A 155 -16.31 5.50 18.48
N GLN A 156 -15.83 5.19 17.28
CA GLN A 156 -16.42 4.14 16.46
C GLN A 156 -16.33 2.76 17.11
N ALA A 157 -15.16 2.40 17.66
CA ALA A 157 -14.98 1.15 18.39
C ALA A 157 -15.91 1.05 19.59
N ALA A 158 -16.10 2.14 20.35
CA ALA A 158 -17.06 2.20 21.45
C ALA A 158 -18.51 2.01 20.95
N ASN A 159 -18.87 2.62 19.82
CA ASN A 159 -20.18 2.46 19.18
C ASN A 159 -20.40 1.02 18.65
N PHE A 160 -19.34 0.30 18.32
CA PHE A 160 -19.39 -1.11 17.94
C PHE A 160 -19.39 -2.06 19.15
N GLY A 161 -19.24 -1.54 20.38
CA GLY A 161 -19.32 -2.30 21.63
C GLY A 161 -17.98 -2.55 22.33
N SER A 162 -16.90 -1.87 21.95
CA SER A 162 -15.61 -1.98 22.65
C SER A 162 -15.61 -1.21 23.97
N THR A 163 -15.63 -1.95 25.08
CA THR A 163 -15.46 -1.38 26.43
C THR A 163 -14.09 -0.74 26.63
N GLU A 164 -13.04 -1.31 26.02
CA GLU A 164 -11.67 -0.75 26.10
C GLU A 164 -11.60 0.62 25.42
N ALA A 165 -12.28 0.78 24.28
CA ALA A 165 -12.34 2.07 23.60
C ALA A 165 -13.07 3.13 24.44
N GLN A 166 -14.16 2.75 25.13
CA GLN A 166 -14.87 3.63 26.05
C GLN A 166 -13.97 4.09 27.21
N GLN A 167 -13.19 3.17 27.79
CA GLN A 167 -12.23 3.50 28.84
C GLN A 167 -11.14 4.44 28.34
N ARG A 168 -10.65 4.22 27.12
CA ARG A 168 -9.61 5.07 26.53
C ARG A 168 -10.13 6.48 26.24
N LEU A 169 -11.36 6.63 25.75
CA LEU A 169 -12.00 7.93 25.58
C LEU A 169 -12.13 8.68 26.91
N ALA A 170 -12.55 8.00 27.97
CA ALA A 170 -12.64 8.59 29.31
C ALA A 170 -11.28 9.07 29.85
N GLN A 171 -10.18 8.38 29.51
CA GLN A 171 -8.82 8.81 29.86
C GLN A 171 -8.35 10.03 29.04
N LEU A 172 -8.87 10.20 27.82
CA LEU A 172 -8.55 11.34 26.95
C LEU A 172 -9.35 12.60 27.31
N GLY A 173 -10.32 12.50 28.23
CA GLY A 173 -11.07 13.63 28.80
C GLY A 173 -12.24 14.14 27.95
N ASP A 174 -12.80 13.28 27.09
CA ASP A 174 -14.07 13.53 26.36
C ASP A 174 -15.30 13.11 27.19
#